data_AF-A0A3M1Y4H7-F1
#
_entry.id   AF-A0A3M1Y4H7-F1
#
_cell.length_a   1.000
_cell.length_b   1.000
_cell.length_c   1.000
_cell.angle_alpha   90.00
_cell.angle_beta   90.00
_cell.angle_gamma   90.00
#
_symmetry.space_group_name_H-M   'P 1'
#
loop_
_entity.id
_entity.type
_entity.pdbx_description
1 polymer ?
#
loop_
_entity_poly.entity_id
_entity_poly.type
_entity_poly.pdbx_seq_one_letter_code
_entity_poly.pdbx_strand_id
1 'polypeptide(L)'
;MLACAFLIYPIVCNYQKSILKGKIMKRSMLLIAMLMIGVFTSHAQTDTDTCYARGGYLDETDTCILEGGFSLYFEYPTEFVGYDIAQNIIDTFFELQREYFTDFYIETLSMDDDLPMRPWYLEITYDLYPYSEAGELVTVVFSIYEYTGGAHDNFYYETITFDLIEDTDVPLEWLFVEGSDPIAVVYPLVVEQLNAQLSEFGLDETWLEPSPEYFQDFIITEDSITFLFEPYVAAPYAAGPLQVEIPMSELADISALPFYTP
;
A
#
# COMPACT_ATOMS: atom_id res chain seq x y z
N MET A 1 -11.32 5.60 24.39
CA MET A 1 -9.89 5.96 24.51
C MET A 1 -9.21 4.73 25.06
N LEU A 2 -8.15 4.24 24.39
CA LEU A 2 -7.60 2.86 24.39
C LEU A 2 -8.23 1.93 23.35
N ALA A 3 -7.78 2.07 22.09
CA ALA A 3 -7.83 1.03 21.03
C ALA A 3 -7.01 1.38 19.75
N CYS A 4 -6.21 2.46 19.68
CA CYS A 4 -5.30 2.75 18.53
C CYS A 4 -3.82 2.60 18.95
N ALA A 5 -3.43 1.56 19.68
CA ALA A 5 -2.03 1.36 20.10
C ALA A 5 -1.35 0.13 19.48
N PHE A 6 -2.05 -0.68 18.70
CA PHE A 6 -1.53 -1.96 18.18
C PHE A 6 -2.02 -2.29 16.76
N LEU A 7 -2.43 -1.29 15.97
CA LEU A 7 -2.82 -1.54 14.57
C LEU A 7 -1.84 -0.81 13.65
N ILE A 8 -1.28 -1.64 12.76
CA ILE A 8 -0.37 -1.35 11.66
C ILE A 8 -1.05 -0.28 10.77
N TYR A 9 -0.31 0.79 10.51
CA TYR A 9 -0.65 2.01 9.75
C TYR A 9 -1.73 3.02 10.24
N PRO A 10 -1.41 4.34 10.22
CA PRO A 10 -2.33 5.43 10.55
C PRO A 10 -3.44 5.69 9.52
N ILE A 11 -3.44 5.05 8.34
CA ILE A 11 -4.47 5.23 7.29
C ILE A 11 -5.83 4.70 7.79
N VAL A 12 -5.83 3.54 8.44
CA VAL A 12 -7.03 2.93 9.05
C VAL A 12 -7.55 3.76 10.24
N CYS A 13 -6.66 4.28 11.10
CA CYS A 13 -7.06 5.14 12.25
C CYS A 13 -7.47 6.57 11.79
N ASN A 14 -6.98 7.09 10.64
CA ASN A 14 -7.44 8.37 10.07
C ASN A 14 -8.84 8.26 9.45
N TYR A 15 -9.18 7.14 8.83
CA TYR A 15 -10.53 6.90 8.32
C TYR A 15 -11.57 6.86 9.46
N GLN A 16 -11.28 6.17 10.57
CA GLN A 16 -12.16 6.20 11.76
C GLN A 16 -12.29 7.59 12.40
N LYS A 17 -11.23 8.41 12.40
CA LYS A 17 -11.29 9.81 12.89
C LYS A 17 -12.09 10.73 11.95
N SER A 18 -12.08 10.45 10.65
CA SER A 18 -12.84 11.18 9.62
C SER A 18 -14.36 10.99 9.80
N ILE A 19 -14.81 9.76 10.04
CA ILE A 19 -16.22 9.40 10.24
C ILE A 19 -16.84 10.14 11.45
N LEU A 20 -16.05 10.41 12.50
CA LEU A 20 -16.49 11.16 13.68
C LEU A 20 -16.58 12.69 13.47
N LYS A 21 -15.88 13.24 12.47
CA LYS A 21 -15.82 14.69 12.19
C LYS A 21 -16.59 15.14 10.94
N GLY A 22 -17.01 14.21 10.07
CA GLY A 22 -17.66 14.50 8.78
C GLY A 22 -19.09 15.06 8.83
N LYS A 23 -19.70 15.23 10.01
CA LYS A 23 -20.91 16.07 10.13
C LYS A 23 -20.48 17.54 10.08
N ILE A 24 -20.84 18.19 8.96
CA ILE A 24 -20.80 19.64 8.68
C ILE A 24 -19.64 20.03 7.74
N MET A 25 -19.82 19.86 6.43
CA MET A 25 -19.30 20.84 5.47
C MET A 25 -20.07 20.80 4.13
N LYS A 26 -21.05 21.71 3.97
CA LYS A 26 -21.57 22.10 2.66
C LYS A 26 -20.53 22.98 1.97
N ARG A 27 -20.09 22.66 0.74
CA ARG A 27 -19.35 23.63 -0.08
C ARG A 27 -19.76 23.61 -1.55
N SER A 28 -19.87 24.84 -2.04
CA SER A 28 -20.43 25.29 -3.31
C SER A 28 -19.52 24.96 -4.51
N MET A 29 -20.17 24.52 -5.59
CA MET A 29 -19.60 24.31 -6.92
C MET A 29 -19.30 25.66 -7.60
N LEU A 30 -18.09 25.82 -8.16
CA LEU A 30 -17.74 26.93 -9.05
C LEU A 30 -17.51 26.34 -10.47
N LEU A 31 -18.39 26.68 -11.41
CA LEU A 31 -18.24 26.34 -12.84
C LEU A 31 -17.22 27.27 -13.51
N ILE A 32 -16.27 26.70 -14.26
CA ILE A 32 -15.52 27.42 -15.29
C ILE A 32 -15.80 26.72 -16.63
N ALA A 33 -16.46 27.44 -17.53
CA ALA A 33 -16.74 26.98 -18.89
C ALA A 33 -15.60 27.42 -19.82
N MET A 34 -15.00 26.47 -20.54
CA MET A 34 -14.21 26.76 -21.74
C MET A 34 -14.85 26.06 -22.94
N LEU A 35 -15.16 26.88 -23.95
CA LEU A 35 -15.82 26.51 -25.19
C LEU A 35 -14.76 26.39 -26.28
N MET A 36 -14.60 25.23 -26.90
CA MET A 36 -13.92 25.08 -28.19
C MET A 36 -14.74 24.13 -29.08
N ILE A 37 -15.23 24.70 -30.18
CA ILE A 37 -16.04 24.02 -31.19
C ILE A 37 -15.09 23.35 -32.19
N GLY A 38 -15.16 22.03 -32.30
CA GLY A 38 -14.62 21.25 -33.40
C GLY A 38 -15.62 20.16 -33.78
N VAL A 39 -16.35 20.36 -34.88
CA VAL A 39 -17.33 19.39 -35.39
C VAL A 39 -16.58 18.34 -36.22
N PHE A 40 -16.21 17.24 -35.59
CA PHE A 40 -16.04 15.94 -36.25
C PHE A 40 -17.23 15.06 -35.85
N THR A 41 -17.73 14.24 -36.78
CA THR A 41 -18.96 13.46 -36.62
C THR A 41 -18.80 12.31 -35.61
N SER A 42 -19.00 12.72 -34.36
CA SER A 42 -19.25 12.12 -33.05
C SER A 42 -19.92 10.75 -32.86
N HIS A 43 -19.89 9.77 -33.79
CA HIS A 43 -20.55 8.47 -33.48
C HIS A 43 -19.86 7.69 -32.35
N ALA A 44 -18.53 7.57 -32.38
CA ALA A 44 -17.79 6.87 -31.34
C ALA A 44 -17.92 7.55 -29.95
N GLN A 45 -17.93 8.89 -29.94
CA GLN A 45 -18.03 9.66 -28.71
C GLN A 45 -19.44 9.61 -28.11
N THR A 46 -20.49 9.56 -28.95
CA THR A 46 -21.86 9.37 -28.47
C THR A 46 -22.08 7.96 -27.91
N ASP A 47 -21.42 6.95 -28.47
CA ASP A 47 -21.54 5.56 -28.00
C ASP A 47 -20.83 5.37 -26.65
N THR A 48 -19.63 5.95 -26.45
CA THR A 48 -19.00 6.03 -25.11
C THR A 48 -19.87 6.75 -24.09
N ASP A 49 -20.37 7.94 -24.44
CA ASP A 49 -21.14 8.79 -23.50
C ASP A 49 -22.44 8.11 -23.08
N THR A 50 -23.07 7.35 -23.99
CA THR A 50 -24.30 6.61 -23.69
C THR A 50 -24.08 5.34 -22.86
N CYS A 51 -22.91 4.71 -22.95
CA CYS A 51 -22.55 3.57 -22.12
C CYS A 51 -22.26 4.02 -20.67
N TYR A 52 -21.39 5.02 -20.51
CA TYR A 52 -21.06 5.57 -19.19
C TYR A 52 -22.26 6.19 -18.49
N ALA A 53 -23.15 6.85 -19.23
CA ALA A 53 -24.40 7.39 -18.66
C ALA A 53 -25.39 6.31 -18.17
N ARG A 54 -25.15 5.03 -18.47
CA ARG A 54 -25.91 3.89 -17.94
C ARG A 54 -25.13 3.12 -16.86
N GLY A 55 -24.02 3.69 -16.39
CA GLY A 55 -23.09 3.04 -15.48
C GLY A 55 -22.27 1.92 -16.13
N GLY A 56 -22.19 1.83 -17.45
CA GLY A 56 -21.35 0.82 -18.11
C GLY A 56 -19.92 1.30 -18.36
N TYR A 57 -19.09 0.42 -18.91
CA TYR A 57 -17.79 0.75 -19.49
C TYR A 57 -17.62 0.05 -20.84
N LEU A 58 -16.71 0.55 -21.68
CA LEU A 58 -16.37 -0.13 -22.93
C LEU A 58 -15.23 -1.14 -22.68
N ASP A 59 -15.40 -2.36 -23.18
CA ASP A 59 -14.30 -3.33 -23.25
C ASP A 59 -13.34 -3.03 -24.41
N GLU A 60 -12.30 -3.87 -24.58
CA GLU A 60 -11.30 -3.73 -25.65
C GLU A 60 -11.88 -3.83 -27.07
N THR A 61 -13.14 -4.24 -27.21
CA THR A 61 -13.87 -4.40 -28.48
C THR A 61 -14.90 -3.31 -28.73
N ASP A 62 -14.89 -2.23 -27.93
CA ASP A 62 -15.90 -1.15 -27.93
C ASP A 62 -17.32 -1.65 -27.57
N THR A 63 -17.45 -2.78 -26.88
CA THR A 63 -18.74 -3.29 -26.40
C THR A 63 -19.08 -2.64 -25.06
N CYS A 64 -20.30 -2.12 -24.93
CA CYS A 64 -20.78 -1.59 -23.64
C CYS A 64 -21.11 -2.73 -22.67
N ILE A 65 -20.32 -2.81 -21.60
CA ILE A 65 -20.44 -3.79 -20.52
C ILE A 65 -21.09 -3.12 -19.31
N LEU A 66 -22.07 -3.82 -18.71
CA LEU A 66 -22.70 -3.47 -17.44
C LEU A 66 -22.38 -4.60 -16.46
N GLU A 67 -21.29 -4.45 -15.71
CA GLU A 67 -20.81 -5.46 -14.76
C GLU A 67 -20.44 -4.80 -13.45
N GLY A 68 -20.95 -5.33 -12.34
CA GLY A 68 -20.67 -4.80 -11.02
C GLY A 68 -20.50 -5.93 -10.01
N GLY A 69 -19.97 -5.56 -8.85
CA GLY A 69 -19.55 -6.49 -7.82
C GLY A 69 -18.10 -6.23 -7.46
N PHE A 70 -17.53 -7.16 -6.70
CA PHE A 70 -16.10 -7.16 -6.44
C PHE A 70 -15.54 -8.58 -6.42
N SER A 71 -14.22 -8.69 -6.57
CA SER A 71 -13.47 -9.91 -6.34
C SER A 71 -12.44 -9.73 -5.23
N LEU A 72 -12.21 -10.79 -4.45
CA LEU A 72 -11.13 -10.86 -3.48
C LEU A 72 -10.24 -12.03 -3.88
N TYR A 73 -8.96 -11.77 -4.10
CA TYR A 73 -7.95 -12.79 -4.36
C TYR A 73 -6.85 -12.66 -3.32
N PHE A 74 -6.72 -13.65 -2.44
CA PHE A 74 -5.74 -13.64 -1.35
C PHE A 74 -4.88 -14.90 -1.40
N GLU A 75 -3.58 -14.72 -1.52
CA GLU A 75 -2.61 -15.77 -1.25
C GLU A 75 -2.28 -15.75 0.25
N TYR A 76 -2.68 -16.82 0.94
CA TYR A 76 -2.52 -16.92 2.39
C TYR A 76 -1.25 -17.71 2.74
N PRO A 77 -0.35 -17.19 3.57
CA PRO A 77 0.93 -17.82 3.88
C PRO A 77 0.77 -18.94 4.92
N THR A 78 0.55 -20.16 4.42
CA THR A 78 0.34 -21.36 5.28
C THR A 78 1.60 -21.82 6.02
N GLU A 79 2.76 -21.26 5.71
CA GLU A 79 4.04 -21.52 6.37
C GLU A 79 4.02 -21.15 7.86
N PHE A 80 3.16 -20.21 8.25
CA PHE A 80 3.02 -19.74 9.64
C PHE A 80 2.00 -20.55 10.46
N VAL A 81 1.37 -21.59 9.87
CA VAL A 81 0.44 -22.44 10.62
C VAL A 81 1.17 -23.18 11.74
N GLY A 82 0.71 -22.97 12.98
CA GLY A 82 1.32 -23.55 14.19
C GLY A 82 2.23 -22.60 14.96
N TYR A 83 2.44 -21.38 14.45
CA TYR A 83 2.99 -20.24 15.19
C TYR A 83 1.81 -19.37 15.64
N ASP A 84 1.41 -19.47 16.91
CA ASP A 84 0.13 -18.95 17.40
C ASP A 84 0.03 -17.43 17.20
N ILE A 85 1.10 -16.70 17.49
CA ILE A 85 1.13 -15.23 17.37
C ILE A 85 1.27 -14.81 15.91
N ALA A 86 2.23 -15.38 15.17
CA ALA A 86 2.41 -15.04 13.76
C ALA A 86 1.15 -15.34 12.93
N GLN A 87 0.54 -16.51 13.14
CA GLN A 87 -0.71 -16.89 12.49
C GLN A 87 -1.84 -15.93 12.85
N ASN A 88 -1.98 -15.55 14.13
CA ASN A 88 -3.04 -14.61 14.54
C ASN A 88 -2.85 -13.22 13.91
N ILE A 89 -1.61 -12.74 13.76
CA ILE A 89 -1.32 -11.47 13.09
C ILE A 89 -1.73 -11.54 11.61
N ILE A 90 -1.35 -12.61 10.91
CA ILE A 90 -1.73 -12.84 9.50
C ILE A 90 -3.24 -12.96 9.34
N ASP A 91 -3.91 -13.75 10.21
CA ASP A 91 -5.36 -13.91 10.21
C ASP A 91 -6.07 -12.57 10.38
N THR A 92 -5.61 -11.78 11.35
CA THR A 92 -6.14 -10.44 11.63
C THR A 92 -5.93 -9.50 10.44
N PHE A 93 -4.76 -9.54 9.80
CA PHE A 93 -4.47 -8.74 8.62
C PHE A 93 -5.47 -9.03 7.49
N PHE A 94 -5.66 -10.30 7.11
CA PHE A 94 -6.61 -10.66 6.05
C PHE A 94 -8.07 -10.40 6.43
N GLU A 95 -8.44 -10.54 7.70
CA GLU A 95 -9.77 -10.18 8.20
C GLU A 95 -10.02 -8.68 8.04
N LEU A 96 -9.08 -7.84 8.47
CA LEU A 96 -9.21 -6.38 8.37
C LEU A 96 -9.24 -5.89 6.92
N GLN A 97 -8.39 -6.43 6.04
CA GLN A 97 -8.40 -6.08 4.62
C GLN A 97 -9.73 -6.44 3.95
N ARG A 98 -10.25 -7.64 4.24
CA ARG A 98 -11.58 -8.07 3.77
C ARG A 98 -12.68 -7.16 4.29
N GLU A 99 -12.72 -6.93 5.60
CA GLU A 99 -13.77 -6.12 6.23
C GLU A 99 -13.76 -4.70 5.66
N TYR A 100 -12.61 -4.03 5.66
CA TYR A 100 -12.45 -2.68 5.11
C TYR A 100 -12.99 -2.58 3.69
N PHE A 101 -12.54 -3.45 2.79
CA PHE A 101 -12.90 -3.38 1.38
C PHE A 101 -14.38 -3.70 1.14
N THR A 102 -14.92 -4.71 1.82
CA THR A 102 -16.34 -5.07 1.70
C THR A 102 -17.27 -4.01 2.27
N ASP A 103 -16.92 -3.41 3.42
CA ASP A 103 -17.68 -2.32 4.01
C ASP A 103 -17.62 -1.07 3.15
N PHE A 104 -16.46 -0.73 2.60
CA PHE A 104 -16.30 0.40 1.69
C PHE A 104 -17.15 0.24 0.43
N TYR A 105 -17.20 -0.97 -0.14
CA TYR A 105 -18.07 -1.30 -1.27
C TYR A 105 -19.55 -1.14 -0.91
N ILE A 106 -19.99 -1.69 0.23
CA ILE A 106 -21.38 -1.60 0.70
C ILE A 106 -21.79 -0.15 0.98
N GLU A 107 -20.93 0.63 1.62
CA GLU A 107 -21.16 2.05 1.89
C GLU A 107 -21.34 2.80 0.58
N THR A 108 -20.45 2.57 -0.39
CA THR A 108 -20.48 3.21 -1.71
C THR A 108 -21.79 2.89 -2.44
N LEU A 109 -22.21 1.61 -2.49
CA LEU A 109 -23.50 1.21 -3.04
C LEU A 109 -24.71 1.88 -2.36
N SER A 110 -24.59 2.27 -1.10
CA SER A 110 -25.69 2.90 -0.35
C SER A 110 -25.81 4.41 -0.58
N MET A 111 -24.79 5.04 -1.18
CA MET A 111 -24.68 6.49 -1.33
C MET A 111 -25.14 7.01 -2.68
N ASP A 112 -25.08 6.20 -3.75
CA ASP A 112 -25.31 6.68 -5.10
C ASP A 112 -25.92 5.58 -6.00
N ASP A 113 -27.09 5.87 -6.56
CA ASP A 113 -27.84 5.00 -7.47
C ASP A 113 -27.22 4.97 -8.89
N ASP A 114 -26.34 5.93 -9.22
CA ASP A 114 -25.77 6.14 -10.56
C ASP A 114 -24.28 5.74 -10.66
N LEU A 115 -23.77 4.95 -9.71
CA LEU A 115 -22.36 4.52 -9.75
C LEU A 115 -22.06 3.72 -11.02
N PRO A 116 -20.91 4.00 -11.67
CA PRO A 116 -20.47 3.14 -12.76
C PRO A 116 -20.29 1.72 -12.25
N MET A 117 -21.03 0.79 -12.85
CA MET A 117 -20.84 -0.64 -12.74
C MET A 117 -19.50 -0.98 -13.40
N ARG A 118 -18.46 -0.97 -12.57
CA ARG A 118 -17.17 -1.58 -12.85
C ARG A 118 -16.86 -2.57 -11.73
N PRO A 119 -16.38 -3.78 -12.03
CA PRO A 119 -16.01 -4.73 -10.99
C PRO A 119 -14.83 -4.16 -10.19
N TRP A 120 -15.01 -4.05 -8.87
CA TRP A 120 -13.92 -3.73 -7.96
C TRP A 120 -13.06 -4.98 -7.71
N TYR A 121 -11.83 -4.81 -7.27
CA TYR A 121 -11.04 -5.94 -6.79
C TYR A 121 -10.07 -5.54 -5.68
N LEU A 122 -9.79 -6.51 -4.82
CA LEU A 122 -8.68 -6.49 -3.89
C LEU A 122 -7.87 -7.77 -4.12
N GLU A 123 -6.61 -7.60 -4.50
CA GLU A 123 -5.65 -8.66 -4.71
C GLU A 123 -4.53 -8.53 -3.68
N ILE A 124 -4.23 -9.62 -2.97
CA ILE A 124 -3.12 -9.69 -2.02
C ILE A 124 -2.31 -10.94 -2.35
N THR A 125 -1.07 -10.75 -2.77
CA THR A 125 -0.07 -11.81 -2.94
C THR A 125 1.01 -11.66 -1.87
N TYR A 126 1.84 -12.69 -1.67
CA TYR A 126 2.94 -12.61 -0.72
C TYR A 126 4.23 -13.23 -1.23
N ASP A 127 5.34 -12.66 -0.80
CA ASP A 127 6.68 -13.24 -0.92
C ASP A 127 7.31 -13.41 0.47
N LEU A 128 8.17 -14.41 0.62
CA LEU A 128 8.90 -14.70 1.85
C LEU A 128 10.39 -14.43 1.68
N TYR A 129 10.95 -13.68 2.62
CA TYR A 129 12.36 -13.32 2.67
C TYR A 129 12.94 -13.83 3.99
N PRO A 130 13.54 -15.03 4.02
CA PRO A 130 14.23 -15.50 5.20
C PRO A 130 15.48 -14.64 5.45
N TYR A 131 15.71 -14.29 6.72
CA TYR A 131 16.90 -13.52 7.11
C TYR A 131 18.20 -14.27 6.75
N SER A 132 18.22 -15.57 7.06
CA SER A 132 19.31 -16.50 6.80
C SER A 132 18.76 -17.87 6.39
N GLU A 133 19.63 -18.77 5.92
CA GLU A 133 19.28 -20.15 5.56
C GLU A 133 18.68 -20.96 6.73
N ALA A 134 18.89 -20.54 7.98
CA ALA A 134 18.29 -21.18 9.14
C ALA A 134 16.78 -20.88 9.27
N GLY A 135 16.31 -19.77 8.69
CA GLY A 135 14.88 -19.41 8.66
C GLY A 135 14.30 -19.03 10.03
N GLU A 136 15.13 -18.58 10.98
CA GLU A 136 14.69 -18.19 12.33
C GLU A 136 13.91 -16.87 12.30
N LEU A 137 14.32 -15.96 11.42
CA LEU A 137 13.56 -14.76 11.09
C LEU A 137 13.11 -14.82 9.64
N VAL A 138 11.87 -14.40 9.37
CA VAL A 138 11.31 -14.33 8.03
C VAL A 138 10.49 -13.05 7.88
N THR A 139 10.81 -12.23 6.88
CA THR A 139 9.94 -11.15 6.45
C THR A 139 8.92 -11.67 5.44
N VAL A 140 7.65 -11.42 5.70
CA VAL A 140 6.56 -11.54 4.72
C VAL A 140 6.34 -10.18 4.09
N VAL A 141 6.33 -10.13 2.76
CA VAL A 141 5.96 -8.92 2.02
C VAL A 141 4.64 -9.20 1.33
N PHE A 142 3.58 -8.51 1.73
CA PHE A 142 2.31 -8.52 1.02
C PHE A 142 2.32 -7.44 -0.06
N SER A 143 2.04 -7.84 -1.30
CA SER A 143 1.80 -6.94 -2.42
C SER A 143 0.30 -6.79 -2.60
N ILE A 144 -0.20 -5.56 -2.46
CA ILE A 144 -1.64 -5.31 -2.37
C ILE A 144 -2.08 -4.40 -3.53
N TYR A 145 -2.99 -4.90 -4.36
CA TYR A 145 -3.62 -4.15 -5.43
C TYR A 145 -5.10 -3.94 -5.13
N GLU A 146 -5.54 -2.68 -5.16
CA GLU A 146 -6.90 -2.29 -4.84
C GLU A 146 -7.50 -1.44 -5.97
N TYR A 147 -8.58 -1.92 -6.59
CA TYR A 147 -9.35 -1.15 -7.55
C TYR A 147 -10.77 -0.90 -7.07
N THR A 148 -11.11 0.38 -6.91
CA THR A 148 -12.42 0.85 -6.42
C THR A 148 -13.16 1.70 -7.46
N GLY A 149 -12.90 1.47 -8.75
CA GLY A 149 -13.60 2.16 -9.86
C GLY A 149 -12.93 3.44 -10.36
N GLY A 150 -11.70 3.72 -9.92
CA GLY A 150 -10.89 4.86 -10.38
C GLY A 150 -10.33 4.71 -11.80
N ALA A 151 -9.38 5.59 -12.14
CA ALA A 151 -8.69 5.55 -13.44
C ALA A 151 -7.73 4.35 -13.56
N HIS A 152 -7.14 3.94 -12.45
CA HIS A 152 -6.27 2.78 -12.27
C HIS A 152 -6.45 2.26 -10.84
N ASP A 153 -5.83 1.13 -10.54
CA ASP A 153 -5.71 0.53 -9.22
C ASP A 153 -4.67 1.24 -8.35
N ASN A 154 -4.86 1.17 -7.03
CA ASN A 154 -3.83 1.50 -6.06
C ASN A 154 -2.94 0.28 -5.85
N PHE A 155 -1.66 0.54 -5.59
CA PHE A 155 -0.69 -0.48 -5.22
C PHE A 155 0.05 -0.03 -3.97
N TYR A 156 0.23 -0.92 -3.00
CA TYR A 156 1.05 -0.69 -1.81
C TYR A 156 1.59 -2.00 -1.24
N TYR A 157 2.59 -1.88 -0.37
CA TYR A 157 3.15 -2.98 0.39
C TYR A 157 2.62 -2.98 1.82
N GLU A 158 2.59 -4.15 2.43
CA GLU A 158 2.57 -4.31 3.89
C GLU A 158 3.60 -5.37 4.23
N THR A 159 4.55 -5.06 5.11
CA THR A 159 5.58 -6.03 5.53
C THR A 159 5.45 -6.42 6.99
N ILE A 160 5.74 -7.68 7.29
CA ILE A 160 5.82 -8.17 8.68
C ILE A 160 7.04 -9.07 8.80
N THR A 161 7.96 -8.73 9.70
CA THR A 161 9.08 -9.60 10.04
C THR A 161 8.73 -10.40 11.28
N PHE A 162 8.83 -11.73 11.21
CA PHE A 162 8.58 -12.62 12.33
C PHE A 162 9.87 -13.25 12.84
N ASP A 163 10.00 -13.34 14.16
CA ASP A 163 10.87 -14.29 14.84
C ASP A 163 10.08 -15.58 15.11
N LEU A 164 10.46 -16.66 14.43
CA LEU A 164 9.80 -17.96 14.52
C LEU A 164 10.24 -18.76 15.75
N ILE A 165 11.32 -18.39 16.43
CA ILE A 165 11.75 -19.04 17.67
C ILE A 165 10.90 -18.52 18.83
N GLU A 166 10.78 -17.20 18.94
CA GLU A 166 10.01 -16.55 20.01
C GLU A 166 8.51 -16.41 19.66
N ASP A 167 8.12 -16.69 18.41
CA ASP A 167 6.77 -16.51 17.86
C ASP A 167 6.27 -15.08 18.11
N THR A 168 6.95 -14.10 17.53
CA THR A 168 6.60 -12.67 17.67
C THR A 168 6.94 -11.90 16.41
N ASP A 169 6.28 -10.76 16.20
CA ASP A 169 6.71 -9.78 15.20
C ASP A 169 7.93 -8.99 15.69
N VAL A 170 8.75 -8.56 14.73
CA VAL A 170 9.99 -7.81 14.91
C VAL A 170 9.84 -6.46 14.20
N PRO A 171 9.50 -5.39 14.93
CA PRO A 171 9.37 -4.06 14.33
C PRO A 171 10.75 -3.47 14.01
N LEU A 172 10.78 -2.49 13.11
CA LEU A 172 12.02 -1.84 12.63
C LEU A 172 12.92 -1.38 13.78
N GLU A 173 12.35 -0.77 14.82
CA GLU A 173 13.11 -0.25 15.96
C GLU A 173 13.92 -1.32 16.70
N TRP A 174 13.52 -2.59 16.67
CA TRP A 174 14.24 -3.66 17.36
C TRP A 174 15.52 -4.04 16.62
N LEU A 175 15.63 -3.72 15.32
CA LEU A 175 16.85 -3.97 14.53
C LEU A 175 18.03 -3.09 14.95
N PHE A 176 17.79 -2.06 15.77
CA PHE A 176 18.77 -1.06 16.14
C PHE A 176 18.99 -0.98 17.66
N VAL A 177 20.20 -0.56 18.05
CA VAL A 177 20.59 -0.41 19.46
C VAL A 177 19.65 0.59 20.15
N GLU A 178 19.20 0.25 21.36
CA GLU A 178 18.34 1.12 22.17
C GLU A 178 18.96 2.52 22.34
N GLY A 179 18.18 3.56 22.03
CA GLY A 179 18.61 4.96 22.11
C GLY A 179 19.37 5.48 20.89
N SER A 180 19.55 4.67 19.85
CA SER A 180 19.95 5.16 18.53
C SER A 180 18.81 5.94 17.85
N ASP A 181 19.14 6.69 16.80
CA ASP A 181 18.17 7.33 15.89
C ASP A 181 18.35 6.71 14.50
N PRO A 182 17.67 5.59 14.19
CA PRO A 182 17.85 4.88 12.94
C PRO A 182 17.49 5.73 11.73
N ILE A 183 16.41 6.52 11.83
CA ILE A 183 15.91 7.37 10.74
C ILE A 183 16.94 8.42 10.36
N ALA A 184 17.63 9.04 11.33
CA ALA A 184 18.70 9.99 11.05
C ALA A 184 19.88 9.37 10.27
N VAL A 185 20.08 8.04 10.36
CA VAL A 185 21.13 7.31 9.64
C VAL A 185 20.64 6.81 8.28
N VAL A 186 19.47 6.17 8.21
CA VAL A 186 18.97 5.55 6.97
C VAL A 186 18.44 6.57 5.97
N TYR A 187 17.78 7.64 6.44
CA TYR A 187 17.15 8.63 5.57
C TYR A 187 18.10 9.25 4.52
N PRO A 188 19.28 9.78 4.89
CA PRO A 188 20.18 10.36 3.89
C PRO A 188 20.66 9.34 2.84
N LEU A 189 20.89 8.08 3.25
CA LEU A 189 21.26 6.99 2.33
C LEU A 189 20.13 6.68 1.35
N VAL A 190 18.89 6.62 1.85
CA VAL A 190 17.70 6.39 1.03
C VAL A 190 17.48 7.52 0.02
N VAL A 191 17.56 8.77 0.45
CA VAL A 191 17.36 9.93 -0.43
C VAL A 191 18.41 9.96 -1.55
N GLU A 192 19.67 9.65 -1.25
CA GLU A 192 20.72 9.58 -2.26
C GLU A 192 20.39 8.55 -3.34
N GLN A 193 20.02 7.33 -2.93
CA GLN A 193 19.69 6.24 -3.85
C GLN A 193 18.40 6.50 -4.64
N LEU A 194 17.35 7.01 -4.00
CA LEU A 194 16.10 7.37 -4.69
C LEU A 194 16.33 8.45 -5.75
N ASN A 195 17.08 9.50 -5.43
CA ASN A 195 17.38 10.55 -6.40
C ASN A 195 18.17 10.01 -7.60
N ALA A 196 19.09 9.07 -7.38
CA ALA A 196 19.80 8.41 -8.46
C ALA A 196 18.84 7.63 -9.38
N GLN A 197 17.94 6.81 -8.81
CA GLN A 197 16.92 6.07 -9.57
C GLN A 197 15.98 7.02 -10.34
N LEU A 198 15.47 8.06 -9.68
CA LEU A 198 14.51 9.01 -10.24
C LEU A 198 15.09 9.86 -11.39
N SER A 199 16.39 10.13 -11.35
CA SER A 199 17.07 10.84 -12.43
C SER A 199 17.00 10.10 -13.76
N GLU A 200 16.90 8.75 -13.75
CA GLU A 200 16.74 7.93 -14.95
C GLU A 200 15.36 8.15 -15.61
N PHE A 201 14.37 8.55 -14.82
CA PHE A 201 13.01 8.89 -15.26
C PHE A 201 12.84 10.38 -15.59
N GLY A 202 13.92 11.18 -15.49
CA GLY A 202 13.88 12.62 -15.71
C GLY A 202 13.18 13.39 -14.59
N LEU A 203 13.13 12.83 -13.39
CA LEU A 203 12.63 13.47 -12.18
C LEU A 203 13.80 14.03 -11.38
N ASP A 204 13.65 15.25 -10.86
CA ASP A 204 14.75 16.00 -10.25
C ASP A 204 15.05 15.53 -8.82
N GLU A 205 14.02 15.24 -8.01
CA GLU A 205 14.18 14.83 -6.60
C GLU A 205 13.00 13.99 -6.09
N THR A 206 13.29 13.14 -5.09
CA THR A 206 12.31 12.39 -4.31
C THR A 206 11.43 13.30 -3.45
N TRP A 207 10.18 12.90 -3.24
CA TRP A 207 9.24 13.56 -2.32
C TRP A 207 9.32 13.02 -0.88
N LEU A 208 10.20 12.05 -0.65
CA LEU A 208 10.33 11.38 0.63
C LEU A 208 10.74 12.37 1.73
N GLU A 209 10.02 12.34 2.85
CA GLU A 209 10.31 13.13 4.04
C GLU A 209 10.95 12.24 5.13
N PRO A 210 11.73 12.79 6.08
CA PRO A 210 12.41 12.02 7.13
C PRO A 210 11.45 11.64 8.26
N SER A 211 10.43 10.83 7.95
CA SER A 211 9.41 10.37 8.88
C SER A 211 9.50 8.86 9.05
N PRO A 212 9.48 8.32 10.31
CA PRO A 212 9.49 6.88 10.54
C PRO A 212 8.36 6.12 9.85
N GLU A 213 7.25 6.79 9.55
CA GLU A 213 6.10 6.18 8.88
C GLU A 213 6.40 5.69 7.46
N TYR A 214 7.40 6.27 6.78
CA TYR A 214 7.80 5.84 5.43
C TYR A 214 8.83 4.70 5.41
N PHE A 215 9.20 4.17 6.57
CA PHE A 215 10.20 3.11 6.70
C PHE A 215 9.60 1.84 7.33
N GLN A 216 8.26 1.77 7.46
CA GLN A 216 7.57 0.63 8.07
C GLN A 216 7.60 -0.62 7.18
N ASP A 217 7.69 -0.41 5.86
CA ASP A 217 7.75 -1.48 4.87
C ASP A 217 9.19 -1.80 4.50
N PHE A 218 9.71 -2.87 5.10
CA PHE A 218 11.10 -3.25 4.94
C PHE A 218 11.28 -4.77 4.88
N ILE A 219 12.38 -5.18 4.26
CA ILE A 219 12.90 -6.54 4.24
C ILE A 219 14.25 -6.54 4.94
N ILE A 220 14.48 -7.50 5.82
CA ILE A 220 15.77 -7.69 6.48
C ILE A 220 16.39 -9.04 6.09
N THR A 221 17.64 -9.01 5.63
CA THR A 221 18.48 -10.20 5.38
C THR A 221 19.82 -10.07 6.09
N GLU A 222 20.65 -11.12 6.06
CA GLU A 222 22.04 -11.05 6.56
C GLU A 222 22.86 -9.95 5.86
N ASP A 223 22.54 -9.63 4.60
CA ASP A 223 23.32 -8.71 3.77
C ASP A 223 22.82 -7.26 3.85
N SER A 224 21.51 -7.04 3.98
CA SER A 224 20.91 -5.70 3.84
C SER A 224 19.57 -5.51 4.55
N ILE A 225 19.20 -4.24 4.75
CA ILE A 225 17.81 -3.81 4.93
C ILE A 225 17.36 -3.19 3.62
N THR A 226 16.26 -3.68 3.05
CA THR A 226 15.62 -3.07 1.87
C THR A 226 14.34 -2.38 2.29
N PHE A 227 14.23 -1.07 2.08
CA PHE A 227 13.00 -0.30 2.27
C PHE A 227 12.18 -0.29 0.99
N LEU A 228 10.87 -0.51 1.12
CA LEU A 228 9.91 -0.53 0.03
C LEU A 228 9.07 0.75 0.08
N PHE A 229 8.89 1.39 -1.07
CA PHE A 229 8.13 2.64 -1.18
C PHE A 229 7.03 2.46 -2.21
N GLU A 230 5.78 2.53 -1.77
CA GLU A 230 4.63 2.51 -2.65
C GLU A 230 4.54 3.78 -3.52
N PRO A 231 3.84 3.70 -4.67
CA PRO A 231 3.48 4.87 -5.46
C PRO A 231 2.97 6.05 -4.63
N TYR A 232 3.39 7.26 -5.00
CA TYR A 232 3.07 8.54 -4.35
C TYR A 232 3.78 8.85 -3.02
N VAL A 233 4.57 7.93 -2.45
CA VAL A 233 5.43 8.25 -1.29
C VAL A 233 6.65 9.05 -1.73
N ALA A 234 7.47 8.45 -2.60
CA ALA A 234 8.72 9.05 -3.05
C ALA A 234 8.61 9.70 -4.45
N ALA A 235 7.63 9.30 -5.25
CA ALA A 235 7.49 9.71 -6.65
C ALA A 235 6.06 9.51 -7.18
N PRO A 236 5.69 10.10 -8.35
CA PRO A 236 4.40 9.85 -8.98
C PRO A 236 4.18 8.38 -9.30
N TYR A 237 2.91 7.94 -9.37
CA TYR A 237 2.55 6.56 -9.71
C TYR A 237 3.17 6.02 -11.00
N ALA A 238 3.41 6.88 -11.99
CA ALA A 238 4.05 6.48 -13.25
C ALA A 238 5.50 5.97 -13.07
N ALA A 239 6.17 6.29 -11.96
CA ALA A 239 7.48 5.74 -11.61
C ALA A 239 7.40 4.29 -11.09
N GLY A 240 6.19 3.82 -10.74
CA GLY A 240 5.99 2.55 -10.05
C GLY A 240 6.45 2.57 -8.59
N PRO A 241 6.41 1.42 -7.91
CA PRO A 241 7.03 1.27 -6.61
C PRO A 241 8.57 1.40 -6.71
N LEU A 242 9.17 1.91 -5.66
CA LEU A 242 10.63 2.06 -5.54
C LEU A 242 11.12 1.25 -4.36
N GLN A 243 12.38 0.82 -4.42
CA GLN A 243 13.03 0.14 -3.31
C GLN A 243 14.45 0.67 -3.14
N VAL A 244 14.90 0.72 -1.88
CA VAL A 244 16.28 1.06 -1.56
C VAL A 244 16.87 0.02 -0.65
N GLU A 245 17.95 -0.59 -1.10
CA GLU A 245 18.75 -1.55 -0.35
C GLU A 245 19.91 -0.84 0.35
N ILE A 246 20.01 -1.01 1.67
CA ILE A 246 21.11 -0.51 2.50
C ILE A 246 21.91 -1.70 3.02
N PRO A 247 23.18 -1.85 2.63
CA PRO A 247 24.04 -2.90 3.16
C PRO A 247 24.16 -2.84 4.69
N MET A 248 24.13 -3.98 5.37
CA MET A 248 24.27 -4.04 6.84
C MET A 248 25.58 -3.43 7.34
N SER A 249 26.63 -3.41 6.51
CA SER A 249 27.91 -2.76 6.84
C SER A 249 27.78 -1.25 7.05
N GLU A 250 26.80 -0.58 6.42
CA GLU A 250 26.55 0.85 6.63
C GLU A 250 25.81 1.13 7.94
N LEU A 251 25.20 0.10 8.53
CA LEU A 251 24.39 0.18 9.75
C LEU A 251 25.10 -0.44 10.97
N ALA A 252 26.35 -0.90 10.80
CA ALA A 252 27.07 -1.68 11.81
C ALA A 252 27.21 -0.99 13.17
N ASP A 253 27.32 0.35 13.18
CA ASP A 253 27.48 1.13 14.42
C ASP A 253 26.18 1.26 15.24
N ILE A 254 25.03 1.02 14.61
CA ILE A 254 23.70 1.16 15.23
C ILE A 254 22.89 -0.13 15.23
N SER A 255 23.37 -1.22 14.63
CA SER A 255 22.65 -2.48 14.54
C SER A 255 22.65 -3.23 15.88
N ALA A 256 21.50 -3.79 16.24
CA ALA A 256 21.34 -4.71 17.37
C ALA A 256 21.46 -6.19 16.95
N LEU A 257 21.80 -6.48 15.69
CA LEU A 257 21.91 -7.84 15.15
C LEU A 257 23.24 -8.52 15.49
N PRO A 258 23.28 -9.88 15.54
CA PRO A 258 22.12 -10.77 15.55
C PRO A 258 21.37 -10.64 16.88
N PHE A 259 20.03 -10.66 16.84
CA PHE A 259 19.16 -10.64 18.03
C PHE A 259 19.52 -11.73 19.07
N TYR A 260 20.18 -12.78 18.59
CA TYR A 260 20.70 -13.89 19.39
C TYR A 260 22.22 -13.81 19.53
N THR A 261 22.69 -13.41 20.71
CA THR A 261 23.92 -13.98 21.27
C THR A 261 23.54 -15.18 22.14
N PRO A 262 24.04 -16.40 21.88
CA PRO A 262 23.78 -17.56 22.73
C PRO A 262 24.30 -17.39 24.18
#